data_AF-A0A8T0NF08-F1
#
_entry.id   AF-A0A8T0NF08-F1
#
_cell.length_a   1.000
_cell.length_b   1.000
_cell.length_c   1.000
_cell.angle_alpha   90.00
_cell.angle_beta   90.00
_cell.angle_gamma   90.00
#
_symmetry.space_group_name_H-M   'P 1'
#
loop_
_entity.id
_entity.type
_entity.pdbx_description
1 polymer ?
#
loop_
_entity_poly.entity_id
_entity_poly.type
_entity_poly.pdbx_seq_one_letter_code
_entity_poly.pdbx_strand_id
1 'polypeptide(L)'
;MESAACPARAAASVDLRWLLSVAAGGLFALLLLLATSPFQLPSSSSRFFLSPAARPTSSSPRQPPPLFVESALSRAAPPAAASLPPRFAYLISGSVGDAGMMRRCLLALYHPRNRYVLHLDAEAPDADRAGLAAFVAAHPVLSAAGNVRVIEKANLVTYRGPTMVTTTLHAAAALLWGQGRGRGADWDWFINLSASDYPLVTQDDLMHVFSKLPRDLNFIDHTSNISWKAFARAMPVIIDPALYMKTKGDLFWVPEKRSLPTAFKLFTVGRLEFPSPDSELLQS
;
A
#
# COMPACT_ATOMS: atom_id res chain seq x y z
N MET A 1 -31.41 24.77 77.78
CA MET A 1 -31.26 26.23 77.86
C MET A 1 -30.18 26.62 76.89
N GLU A 2 -30.49 27.59 76.03
CA GLU A 2 -29.57 28.50 75.32
C GLU A 2 -28.54 27.88 74.34
N SER A 3 -28.21 28.49 73.22
CA SER A 3 -28.61 29.75 72.58
C SER A 3 -28.22 29.65 71.10
N ALA A 4 -29.10 30.15 70.23
CA ALA A 4 -28.83 30.28 68.80
C ALA A 4 -28.02 31.56 68.54
N ALA A 5 -26.92 31.44 67.78
CA ALA A 5 -26.23 32.60 67.23
C ALA A 5 -26.50 32.70 65.72
N CYS A 6 -27.06 33.84 65.33
CA CYS A 6 -27.30 34.22 63.93
C CYS A 6 -26.01 34.85 63.35
N PRO A 7 -25.55 34.48 62.14
CA PRO A 7 -24.33 35.06 61.58
C PRO A 7 -24.58 36.39 60.85
N ALA A 8 -23.63 37.31 61.03
CA ALA A 8 -23.57 38.62 60.39
C ALA A 8 -23.34 38.51 58.86
N ARG A 9 -23.94 39.45 58.12
CA ARG A 9 -23.93 39.54 56.66
C ARG A 9 -22.59 40.13 56.18
N ALA A 10 -21.74 39.31 55.57
CA ALA A 10 -20.53 39.76 54.87
C ALA A 10 -20.85 40.15 53.43
N ALA A 11 -20.33 41.30 52.97
CA ALA A 11 -20.47 41.78 51.61
C ALA A 11 -19.76 40.85 50.62
N ALA A 12 -20.45 40.44 49.55
CA ALA A 12 -19.90 39.58 48.51
C ALA A 12 -18.89 40.35 47.64
N SER A 13 -17.69 39.81 47.48
CA SER A 13 -16.74 40.25 46.47
C SER A 13 -17.16 39.69 45.11
N VAL A 14 -17.23 40.55 44.09
CA VAL A 14 -17.58 40.14 42.72
C VAL A 14 -16.36 39.50 42.07
N ASP A 15 -16.50 38.27 41.58
CA ASP A 15 -15.40 37.46 41.07
C ASP A 15 -15.10 37.78 39.60
N LEU A 16 -14.15 38.68 39.30
CA LEU A 16 -13.88 39.15 37.93
C LEU A 16 -13.18 38.13 37.00
N ARG A 17 -13.00 36.86 37.42
CA ARG A 17 -12.23 35.85 36.67
C ARG A 17 -12.82 35.53 35.29
N TRP A 18 -14.15 35.61 35.14
CA TRP A 18 -14.81 35.39 33.85
C TRP A 18 -14.51 36.47 32.80
N LEU A 19 -14.12 37.69 33.22
CA LEU A 19 -13.73 38.73 32.26
C LEU A 19 -12.44 38.38 31.52
N LEU A 20 -11.51 37.67 32.16
CA LEU A 20 -10.26 37.24 31.53
C LEU A 20 -10.52 36.18 30.45
N SER A 21 -11.45 35.26 30.69
CA SER A 21 -11.86 34.25 29.71
C SER A 21 -12.57 34.88 28.50
N VAL A 22 -13.43 35.88 28.72
CA VAL A 22 -14.10 36.61 27.64
C VAL A 22 -13.09 37.46 26.83
N ALA A 23 -12.15 38.12 27.49
CA ALA A 23 -11.11 38.90 26.83
C ALA A 23 -10.18 38.02 25.97
N ALA A 24 -9.78 36.84 26.48
CA ALA A 24 -8.95 35.89 25.75
C ALA A 24 -9.66 35.32 24.51
N GLY A 25 -10.95 34.96 24.65
CA GLY A 25 -11.76 34.50 23.52
C GLY A 25 -11.94 35.57 22.44
N GLY A 26 -12.15 36.84 22.83
CA GLY A 26 -12.24 37.96 21.91
C GLY A 26 -10.94 38.22 21.14
N LEU A 27 -9.79 38.14 21.81
CA LEU A 27 -8.48 38.31 21.18
C LEU A 27 -8.18 37.20 20.15
N PHE A 28 -8.57 35.97 20.47
CA PHE A 28 -8.42 34.82 19.57
C PHE A 28 -9.31 34.94 18.32
N ALA A 29 -10.56 35.37 18.49
CA ALA A 29 -11.47 35.62 17.37
C ALA A 29 -10.97 36.75 16.46
N LEU A 30 -10.38 37.80 17.03
CA LEU A 30 -9.79 38.90 16.26
C LEU A 30 -8.58 38.43 15.43
N LEU A 31 -7.70 37.59 16.00
CA LEU A 31 -6.55 37.03 15.28
C LEU A 31 -6.96 36.17 14.08
N LEU A 32 -8.02 35.37 14.21
CA LEU A 32 -8.56 34.57 13.11
C LEU A 32 -9.16 35.43 11.99
N LEU A 33 -9.77 36.57 12.35
CA LEU A 33 -10.33 37.52 11.39
C LEU A 33 -9.24 38.29 10.63
N LEU A 34 -8.10 38.62 11.27
CA LEU A 34 -6.97 39.23 10.57
C LEU A 34 -6.26 38.23 9.63
N ALA A 35 -6.13 36.96 10.03
CA ALA A 35 -5.45 35.93 9.24
C ALA A 35 -6.20 35.53 7.94
N THR A 36 -7.47 35.90 7.81
CA THR A 36 -8.32 35.53 6.66
C THR A 36 -8.60 36.68 5.69
N SER A 37 -8.01 37.86 5.92
CA SER A 37 -8.15 39.00 5.00
C SER A 37 -7.13 38.94 3.85
N PRO A 38 -7.55 39.03 2.57
CA PRO A 38 -6.64 39.00 1.44
C PRO A 38 -6.13 40.41 1.14
N PHE A 39 -5.09 40.86 1.86
CA PHE A 39 -4.39 42.10 1.50
C PHE A 39 -3.28 41.79 0.50
N GLN A 40 -3.60 41.88 -0.79
CA GLN A 40 -2.62 41.83 -1.88
C GLN A 40 -1.85 43.15 -1.94
N LEU A 41 -0.56 43.13 -1.62
CA LEU A 41 0.38 44.20 -1.96
C LEU A 41 1.03 43.89 -3.33
N PRO A 42 1.11 44.87 -4.25
CA PRO A 42 1.79 44.69 -5.51
C PRO A 42 3.31 44.86 -5.31
N SER A 43 4.11 44.00 -5.93
CA SER A 43 5.54 44.25 -6.10
C SER A 43 5.90 44.06 -7.56
N SER A 44 6.12 45.20 -8.21
CA SER A 44 6.67 45.30 -9.55
C SER A 44 8.12 44.81 -9.58
N SER A 45 8.47 44.05 -10.59
CA SER A 45 9.83 43.98 -11.12
C SER A 45 9.75 43.65 -12.60
N SER A 46 9.83 44.71 -13.41
CA SER A 46 10.05 44.62 -14.84
C SER A 46 11.56 44.55 -15.08
N ARG A 47 12.04 43.53 -15.79
CA ARG A 47 13.20 43.64 -16.69
C ARG A 47 13.01 42.75 -17.91
N PHE A 48 12.85 43.45 -19.02
CA PHE A 48 13.05 43.04 -20.40
C PHE A 48 14.35 42.23 -20.58
N PHE A 49 14.36 41.23 -21.48
CA PHE A 49 14.74 41.41 -22.89
C PHE A 49 14.81 40.08 -23.66
N LEU A 50 14.31 40.16 -24.90
CA LEU A 50 14.75 39.50 -26.14
C LEU A 50 14.47 38.00 -26.34
N SER A 51 13.40 37.74 -27.10
CA SER A 51 13.28 36.56 -27.97
C SER A 51 14.28 36.61 -29.13
N PRO A 52 14.85 35.47 -29.52
CA PRO A 52 15.12 35.19 -30.91
C PRO A 52 14.08 34.20 -31.44
N ALA A 53 13.45 34.58 -32.54
CA ALA A 53 12.65 33.67 -33.34
C ALA A 53 13.57 32.65 -34.04
N ALA A 54 13.31 31.37 -33.83
CA ALA A 54 13.76 30.30 -34.72
C ALA A 54 12.64 29.25 -34.84
N ARG A 55 12.06 29.15 -36.03
CA ARG A 55 11.14 28.09 -36.46
C ARG A 55 11.93 26.83 -36.86
N PRO A 56 11.27 25.67 -37.03
CA PRO A 56 11.69 24.42 -36.43
C PRO A 56 12.48 23.53 -37.39
N THR A 57 13.31 22.64 -36.84
CA THR A 57 13.71 21.41 -37.52
C THR A 57 13.17 20.22 -36.74
N SER A 58 12.38 19.43 -37.43
CA SER A 58 11.78 18.18 -36.99
C SER A 58 12.85 17.18 -36.53
N SER A 59 12.84 16.88 -35.24
CA SER A 59 13.35 15.61 -34.73
C SER A 59 12.41 15.16 -33.61
N SER A 60 11.65 14.10 -33.87
CA SER A 60 10.76 13.46 -32.91
C SER A 60 11.54 13.11 -31.64
N PRO A 61 11.24 13.71 -30.47
CA PRO A 61 11.79 13.21 -29.23
C PRO A 61 11.00 11.95 -28.87
N ARG A 62 11.70 10.81 -28.75
CA ARG A 62 11.16 9.63 -28.07
C ARG A 62 10.68 10.10 -26.69
N GLN A 63 9.36 10.18 -26.52
CA GLN A 63 8.77 10.53 -25.24
C GLN A 63 9.14 9.42 -24.23
N PRO A 64 9.64 9.78 -23.03
CA PRO A 64 9.76 8.81 -21.96
C PRO A 64 8.37 8.25 -21.61
N PRO A 65 8.27 6.98 -21.19
CA PRO A 65 6.98 6.39 -20.84
C PRO A 65 6.30 7.24 -19.75
N PRO A 66 4.99 7.49 -19.84
CA PRO A 66 4.31 8.35 -18.89
C PRO A 66 4.35 7.75 -17.48
N LEU A 67 4.73 8.58 -16.51
CA LEU A 67 4.80 8.23 -15.09
C LEU A 67 3.42 8.10 -14.42
N PHE A 68 2.34 8.45 -15.12
CA PHE A 68 0.98 8.47 -14.58
C PHE A 68 -0.02 7.82 -15.53
N VAL A 69 -0.97 7.07 -14.96
CA VAL A 69 -1.88 6.18 -15.69
C VAL A 69 -2.86 6.96 -16.59
N GLU A 70 -3.28 8.17 -16.19
CA GLU A 70 -4.20 8.99 -17.00
C GLU A 70 -3.67 9.34 -18.38
N SER A 71 -2.36 9.53 -18.52
CA SER A 71 -1.74 9.81 -19.82
C SER A 71 -1.79 8.60 -20.74
N ALA A 72 -1.70 7.39 -20.19
CA ALA A 72 -1.80 6.14 -20.94
C ALA A 72 -3.26 5.78 -21.28
N LEU A 73 -4.22 6.11 -20.40
CA LEU A 73 -5.65 5.96 -20.65
C LEU A 73 -6.17 6.93 -21.73
N SER A 74 -5.56 8.11 -21.85
CA SER A 74 -5.92 9.12 -22.86
C SER A 74 -5.44 8.76 -24.27
N ARG A 75 -4.49 7.83 -24.41
CA ARG A 75 -4.04 7.36 -25.71
C ARG A 75 -5.02 6.30 -26.20
N ALA A 76 -5.97 6.72 -27.03
CA ALA A 76 -6.90 5.82 -27.70
C ALA A 76 -6.11 4.70 -28.41
N ALA A 77 -6.22 3.48 -27.89
CA ALA A 77 -5.68 2.31 -28.55
C ALA A 77 -6.39 2.13 -29.91
N PRO A 78 -5.69 1.71 -30.98
CA PRO A 78 -6.36 1.32 -32.22
C PRO A 78 -7.42 0.26 -31.91
N PRO A 79 -8.54 0.20 -32.66
CA PRO A 79 -9.64 -0.73 -32.38
C PRO A 79 -9.09 -2.15 -32.31
N ALA A 80 -9.00 -2.69 -31.09
CA ALA A 80 -8.41 -3.99 -30.87
C ALA A 80 -9.33 -5.03 -31.49
N ALA A 81 -8.81 -5.78 -32.47
CA ALA A 81 -9.36 -7.08 -32.81
C ALA A 81 -9.62 -7.83 -31.50
N ALA A 82 -10.85 -8.37 -31.32
CA ALA A 82 -11.36 -8.91 -30.07
C ALA A 82 -10.24 -9.51 -29.19
N SER A 83 -9.74 -8.70 -28.26
CA SER A 83 -8.56 -9.08 -27.47
C SER A 83 -9.00 -10.21 -26.57
N LEU A 84 -8.27 -11.34 -26.59
CA LEU A 84 -8.56 -12.47 -25.71
C LEU A 84 -8.73 -11.98 -24.26
N PRO A 85 -9.70 -12.53 -23.50
CA PRO A 85 -9.88 -12.16 -22.11
C PRO A 85 -8.57 -12.32 -21.33
N PRO A 86 -8.22 -11.35 -20.47
CA PRO A 86 -6.97 -11.38 -19.75
C PRO A 86 -6.85 -12.60 -18.85
N ARG A 87 -5.62 -12.91 -18.50
CA ARG A 87 -5.27 -13.97 -17.57
C ARG A 87 -4.56 -13.37 -16.37
N PHE A 88 -5.07 -13.67 -15.19
CA PHE A 88 -4.49 -13.22 -13.94
C PHE A 88 -3.66 -14.33 -13.30
N ALA A 89 -2.56 -13.92 -12.66
CA ALA A 89 -1.75 -14.76 -11.81
C ALA A 89 -1.88 -14.28 -10.37
N TYR A 90 -2.48 -15.11 -9.53
CA TYR A 90 -2.72 -14.80 -8.13
C TYR A 90 -1.69 -15.47 -7.22
N LEU A 91 -1.10 -14.70 -6.33
CA LEU A 91 -0.52 -15.22 -5.09
C LEU A 91 -1.56 -15.09 -3.99
N ILE A 92 -1.87 -16.17 -3.29
CA ILE A 92 -2.64 -16.15 -2.05
C ILE A 92 -1.70 -16.63 -0.94
N SER A 93 -1.32 -15.72 -0.05
CA SER A 93 -0.43 -15.99 1.08
C SER A 93 -1.17 -16.06 2.41
N GLY A 94 -0.83 -17.02 3.27
CA GLY A 94 -1.37 -17.14 4.62
C GLY A 94 -0.31 -17.60 5.63
N SER A 95 -0.68 -17.56 6.91
CA SER A 95 0.12 -18.04 8.04
C SER A 95 -0.65 -19.10 8.84
N VAL A 96 -0.18 -19.41 10.05
CA VAL A 96 -0.78 -20.37 10.99
C VAL A 96 -2.30 -20.13 11.10
N GLY A 97 -3.09 -21.17 10.83
CA GLY A 97 -4.56 -21.10 10.92
C GLY A 97 -5.27 -20.59 9.65
N ASP A 98 -4.56 -20.06 8.67
CA ASP A 98 -5.18 -19.43 7.49
C ASP A 98 -5.60 -20.42 6.39
N ALA A 99 -5.23 -21.70 6.48
CA ALA A 99 -5.47 -22.68 5.42
C ALA A 99 -6.95 -22.78 5.00
N GLY A 100 -7.89 -22.60 5.93
CA GLY A 100 -9.32 -22.52 5.63
C GLY A 100 -9.69 -21.27 4.83
N MET A 101 -9.20 -20.11 5.25
CA MET A 101 -9.45 -18.82 4.60
C MET A 101 -8.83 -18.75 3.20
N MET A 102 -7.63 -19.33 3.03
CA MET A 102 -6.99 -19.46 1.72
C MET A 102 -7.83 -20.30 0.75
N ARG A 103 -8.39 -21.44 1.20
CA ARG A 103 -9.30 -22.27 0.39
C ARG A 103 -10.54 -21.49 -0.04
N ARG A 104 -11.16 -20.77 0.91
CA ARG A 104 -12.31 -19.90 0.64
C ARG A 104 -11.97 -18.82 -0.41
N CYS A 105 -10.83 -18.15 -0.25
CA CYS A 105 -10.38 -17.09 -1.16
C CYS A 105 -10.10 -17.65 -2.57
N LEU A 106 -9.39 -18.77 -2.67
CA LEU A 106 -9.13 -19.45 -3.94
C LEU A 106 -10.41 -19.77 -4.68
N LEU A 107 -11.39 -20.39 -4.00
CA LEU A 107 -12.65 -20.78 -4.63
C LEU A 107 -13.46 -19.56 -5.11
N ALA A 108 -13.44 -18.45 -4.36
CA ALA A 108 -14.11 -17.23 -4.76
C ALA A 108 -13.46 -16.55 -5.99
N LEU A 109 -12.16 -16.72 -6.17
CA LEU A 109 -11.38 -16.14 -7.27
C LEU A 109 -11.22 -17.08 -8.46
N TYR A 110 -11.67 -18.34 -8.36
CA TYR A 110 -11.25 -19.38 -9.29
C TYR A 110 -11.83 -19.16 -10.70
N HIS A 111 -10.96 -19.21 -11.70
CA HIS A 111 -11.32 -19.24 -13.11
C HIS A 111 -10.28 -20.09 -13.86
N PRO A 112 -10.68 -21.00 -14.78
CA PRO A 112 -9.78 -21.95 -15.44
C PRO A 112 -8.68 -21.31 -16.30
N ARG A 113 -8.84 -20.04 -16.70
CA ARG A 113 -7.83 -19.28 -17.47
C ARG A 113 -6.71 -18.68 -16.62
N ASN A 114 -6.94 -18.53 -15.32
CA ASN A 114 -6.00 -17.88 -14.41
C ASN A 114 -5.00 -18.88 -13.85
N ARG A 115 -3.94 -18.37 -13.21
CA ARG A 115 -2.93 -19.14 -12.50
C ARG A 115 -2.95 -18.78 -11.02
N TYR A 116 -2.74 -19.76 -10.16
CA TYR A 116 -2.78 -19.56 -8.72
C TYR A 116 -1.56 -20.20 -8.05
N VAL A 117 -0.92 -19.45 -7.17
CA VAL A 117 0.09 -19.94 -6.24
C VAL A 117 -0.42 -19.70 -4.83
N LEU A 118 -0.49 -20.78 -4.05
CA LEU A 118 -0.80 -20.75 -2.63
C LEU A 118 0.51 -20.86 -1.85
N HIS A 119 0.75 -19.91 -0.95
CA HIS A 119 1.87 -19.95 -0.03
C HIS A 119 1.34 -19.91 1.40
N LEU A 120 1.66 -20.94 2.18
CA LEU A 120 1.39 -20.96 3.61
C LEU A 120 2.75 -20.93 4.32
N ASP A 121 2.95 -19.95 5.20
CA ASP A 121 4.20 -19.71 5.94
C ASP A 121 4.77 -21.02 6.52
N ALA A 122 6.10 -21.17 6.50
CA ALA A 122 6.82 -22.28 7.10
C ALA A 122 6.54 -22.45 8.60
N GLU A 123 6.14 -21.38 9.30
CA GLU A 123 5.69 -21.44 10.69
C GLU A 123 4.43 -22.29 10.87
N ALA A 124 3.55 -22.36 9.86
CA ALA A 124 2.38 -23.22 9.92
C ALA A 124 2.76 -24.71 10.01
N PRO A 125 1.93 -25.56 10.63
CA PRO A 125 2.16 -27.01 10.65
C PRO A 125 2.30 -27.59 9.25
N ASP A 126 3.21 -28.57 9.08
CA ASP A 126 3.32 -29.33 7.82
C ASP A 126 1.99 -29.98 7.43
N ALA A 127 1.18 -30.39 8.40
CA ALA A 127 -0.14 -30.95 8.19
C ALA A 127 -1.10 -29.97 7.49
N ASP A 128 -1.02 -28.66 7.79
CA ASP A 128 -1.87 -27.66 7.14
C ASP A 128 -1.46 -27.45 5.68
N ARG A 129 -0.15 -27.43 5.40
CA ARG A 129 0.38 -27.38 4.03
C ARG A 129 -0.01 -28.63 3.23
N ALA A 130 0.19 -29.80 3.81
CA ALA A 130 -0.19 -31.08 3.21
C ALA A 130 -1.70 -31.15 2.96
N GLY A 131 -2.51 -30.68 3.92
CA GLY A 131 -3.97 -30.61 3.78
C GLY A 131 -4.41 -29.65 2.68
N LEU A 132 -3.73 -28.52 2.51
CA LEU A 132 -3.99 -27.58 1.42
C LEU A 132 -3.65 -28.19 0.06
N ALA A 133 -2.51 -28.87 -0.07
CA ALA A 133 -2.13 -29.59 -1.27
C ALA A 133 -3.10 -30.74 -1.61
N ALA A 134 -3.48 -31.53 -0.61
CA ALA A 134 -4.45 -32.60 -0.75
C ALA A 134 -5.83 -32.08 -1.19
N PHE A 135 -6.27 -30.94 -0.65
CA PHE A 135 -7.50 -30.27 -1.10
C PHE A 135 -7.43 -29.90 -2.59
N VAL A 136 -6.33 -29.30 -3.05
CA VAL A 136 -6.16 -28.92 -4.46
C VAL A 136 -6.17 -30.15 -5.36
N ALA A 137 -5.50 -31.23 -4.96
CA ALA A 137 -5.44 -32.48 -5.72
C ALA A 137 -6.80 -33.21 -5.77
N ALA A 138 -7.57 -33.17 -4.69
CA ALA A 138 -8.86 -33.84 -4.56
C ALA A 138 -10.02 -33.07 -5.22
N HIS A 139 -9.91 -31.75 -5.37
CA HIS A 139 -10.97 -30.94 -5.95
C HIS A 139 -11.05 -31.15 -7.48
N PRO A 140 -12.17 -31.69 -8.02
CA PRO A 140 -12.23 -32.13 -9.43
C PRO A 140 -11.86 -31.04 -10.44
N VAL A 141 -12.40 -29.84 -10.25
CA VAL A 141 -12.16 -28.70 -11.14
C VAL A 141 -10.72 -28.20 -11.09
N LEU A 142 -10.13 -28.09 -9.90
CA LEU A 142 -8.76 -27.57 -9.73
C LEU A 142 -7.74 -28.57 -10.27
N SER A 143 -7.96 -29.85 -9.95
CA SER A 143 -7.13 -30.97 -10.40
C SER A 143 -7.16 -31.12 -11.92
N ALA A 144 -8.35 -31.05 -12.53
CA ALA A 144 -8.49 -31.14 -13.99
C ALA A 144 -7.84 -29.97 -14.74
N ALA A 145 -7.90 -28.75 -14.18
CA ALA A 145 -7.30 -27.58 -14.81
C ALA A 145 -5.78 -27.47 -14.60
N GLY A 146 -5.25 -28.02 -13.50
CA GLY A 146 -3.82 -28.03 -13.21
C GLY A 146 -3.18 -26.63 -13.09
N ASN A 147 -3.98 -25.61 -12.78
CA ASN A 147 -3.60 -24.20 -12.75
C ASN A 147 -3.43 -23.63 -11.33
N VAL A 148 -3.54 -24.46 -10.30
CA VAL A 148 -3.28 -24.12 -8.89
C VAL A 148 -2.04 -24.88 -8.41
N ARG A 149 -1.13 -24.17 -7.72
CA ARG A 149 0.10 -24.72 -7.17
C ARG A 149 0.23 -24.33 -5.71
N VAL A 150 0.62 -25.27 -4.86
CA VAL A 150 0.98 -25.00 -3.46
C VAL A 150 2.51 -24.97 -3.38
N ILE A 151 3.08 -23.93 -2.76
CA ILE A 151 4.53 -23.87 -2.53
C ILE A 151 4.91 -24.92 -1.47
N GLU A 152 5.68 -25.92 -1.89
CA GLU A 152 6.17 -26.98 -1.02
C GLU A 152 7.26 -26.47 -0.07
N LYS A 153 8.27 -25.78 -0.63
CA LYS A 153 9.34 -25.14 0.14
C LYS A 153 8.89 -23.77 0.61
N ALA A 154 8.05 -23.75 1.64
CA ALA A 154 7.54 -22.52 2.21
C ALA A 154 8.66 -21.64 2.78
N ASN A 155 8.59 -20.35 2.49
CA ASN A 155 9.38 -19.34 3.19
C ASN A 155 8.82 -19.12 4.60
N LEU A 156 9.72 -18.83 5.54
CA LEU A 156 9.38 -18.28 6.84
C LEU A 156 9.12 -16.78 6.71
N VAL A 157 8.02 -16.26 7.24
CA VAL A 157 7.59 -14.87 6.97
C VAL A 157 7.47 -14.04 8.24
N THR A 158 8.38 -13.09 8.42
CA THR A 158 8.36 -12.13 9.54
C THR A 158 7.53 -10.90 9.18
N TYR A 159 6.57 -10.55 10.03
CA TYR A 159 5.77 -9.34 9.81
C TYR A 159 6.65 -8.09 9.79
N ARG A 160 6.40 -7.20 8.81
CA ARG A 160 7.23 -6.00 8.50
C ARG A 160 8.68 -6.31 8.10
N GLY A 161 9.05 -7.58 7.99
CA GLY A 161 10.37 -8.01 7.55
C GLY A 161 10.51 -8.04 6.02
N PRO A 162 11.75 -8.03 5.49
CA PRO A 162 12.04 -8.27 4.09
C PRO A 162 11.48 -9.60 3.58
N THR A 163 11.29 -10.60 4.45
CA THR A 163 10.71 -11.91 4.07
C THR A 163 9.30 -11.82 3.49
N MET A 164 8.51 -10.79 3.84
CA MET A 164 7.21 -10.51 3.17
C MET A 164 7.39 -10.29 1.67
N VAL A 165 8.43 -9.55 1.28
CA VAL A 165 8.75 -9.27 -0.13
C VAL A 165 9.36 -10.50 -0.79
N THR A 166 10.26 -11.21 -0.11
CA THR A 166 10.89 -12.42 -0.70
C THR A 166 9.87 -13.51 -0.99
N THR A 167 8.83 -13.66 -0.19
CA THR A 167 7.70 -14.57 -0.45
C THR A 167 6.93 -14.18 -1.71
N THR A 168 6.66 -12.89 -1.88
CA THR A 168 6.02 -12.39 -3.11
C THR A 168 6.88 -12.65 -4.34
N LEU A 169 8.20 -12.40 -4.23
CA LEU A 169 9.15 -12.66 -5.32
C LEU A 169 9.29 -14.16 -5.64
N HIS A 170 9.28 -15.02 -4.62
CA HIS A 170 9.31 -16.48 -4.80
C HIS A 170 8.09 -16.96 -5.59
N ALA A 171 6.89 -16.48 -5.24
CA ALA A 171 5.67 -16.81 -5.97
C ALA A 171 5.68 -16.28 -7.41
N ALA A 172 6.11 -15.03 -7.62
CA ALA A 172 6.24 -14.43 -8.94
C ALA A 172 7.22 -15.25 -9.81
N ALA A 173 8.37 -15.64 -9.26
CA ALA A 173 9.33 -16.49 -9.96
C ALA A 173 8.72 -17.85 -10.34
N ALA A 174 7.94 -18.48 -9.45
CA ALA A 174 7.26 -19.74 -9.75
C ALA A 174 6.21 -19.61 -10.87
N LEU A 175 5.50 -18.47 -10.94
CA LEU A 175 4.53 -18.15 -11.98
C LEU A 175 5.18 -17.81 -13.33
N LEU A 176 6.33 -17.13 -13.32
CA LEU A 176 7.11 -16.82 -14.51
C LEU A 176 7.76 -18.08 -15.11
N TRP A 177 8.23 -18.99 -14.27
CA TRP A 177 8.83 -20.26 -14.72
C TRP A 177 7.78 -21.23 -15.29
N GLY A 178 6.56 -21.21 -14.75
CA GLY A 178 5.38 -21.88 -15.29
C GLY A 178 5.38 -23.42 -15.24
N GLN A 179 4.40 -24.03 -15.92
CA GLN A 179 4.33 -25.50 -16.21
C GLN A 179 5.23 -25.88 -17.39
N GLY A 180 5.56 -24.92 -18.26
CA GLY A 180 6.21 -25.14 -19.55
C GLY A 180 7.75 -25.13 -19.56
N ARG A 181 8.43 -25.28 -18.40
CA ARG A 181 9.91 -25.31 -18.30
C ARG A 181 10.60 -24.14 -19.04
N GLY A 182 10.15 -22.90 -18.81
CA GLY A 182 10.81 -21.72 -19.40
C GLY A 182 10.22 -21.22 -20.73
N ARG A 183 8.99 -21.59 -21.09
CA ARG A 183 8.25 -21.00 -22.24
C ARG A 183 7.69 -19.59 -22.01
N GLY A 184 8.08 -18.93 -20.91
CA GLY A 184 7.58 -17.61 -20.52
C GLY A 184 6.25 -17.65 -19.78
N ALA A 185 5.89 -16.53 -19.17
CA ALA A 185 4.61 -16.34 -18.49
C ALA A 185 3.45 -16.32 -19.48
N ASP A 186 2.39 -17.05 -19.17
CA ASP A 186 1.17 -17.11 -19.98
C ASP A 186 0.00 -16.32 -19.36
N TRP A 187 0.34 -15.30 -18.56
CA TRP A 187 -0.55 -14.42 -17.82
C TRP A 187 -0.21 -12.93 -18.06
N ASP A 188 -1.19 -12.07 -17.88
CA ASP A 188 -1.11 -10.63 -18.18
C ASP A 188 -0.82 -9.78 -16.93
N TRP A 189 -1.44 -10.11 -15.79
CA TRP A 189 -1.28 -9.36 -14.55
C TRP A 189 -1.05 -10.25 -13.34
N PHE A 190 -0.19 -9.79 -12.44
CA PHE A 190 0.08 -10.42 -11.15
C PHE A 190 -0.66 -9.69 -10.04
N ILE A 191 -1.34 -10.44 -9.17
CA ILE A 191 -2.10 -9.91 -8.03
C ILE A 191 -1.68 -10.67 -6.78
N ASN A 192 -1.14 -9.96 -5.78
CA ASN A 192 -0.82 -10.52 -4.47
C ASN A 192 -1.97 -10.32 -3.49
N LEU A 193 -2.38 -11.39 -2.83
CA LEU A 193 -3.47 -11.42 -1.86
C LEU A 193 -3.02 -12.16 -0.61
N SER A 194 -3.56 -11.75 0.52
CA SER A 194 -3.50 -12.46 1.79
C SER A 194 -4.74 -13.33 1.98
N ALA A 195 -4.68 -14.26 2.93
CA ALA A 195 -5.82 -15.09 3.31
C ALA A 195 -7.03 -14.26 3.82
N SER A 196 -6.79 -13.07 4.35
CA SER A 196 -7.83 -12.14 4.81
C SER A 196 -8.53 -11.38 3.69
N ASP A 197 -7.98 -11.33 2.48
CA ASP A 197 -8.58 -10.61 1.36
C ASP A 197 -9.78 -11.38 0.76
N TYR A 198 -10.72 -10.65 0.18
CA TYR A 198 -11.88 -11.22 -0.49
C TYR A 198 -12.32 -10.38 -1.69
N PRO A 199 -12.64 -11.01 -2.84
CA PRO A 199 -13.09 -10.25 -4.02
C PRO A 199 -14.44 -9.58 -3.77
N LEU A 200 -14.56 -8.32 -4.20
CA LEU A 200 -15.82 -7.56 -4.22
C LEU A 200 -16.50 -7.57 -5.60
N VAL A 201 -15.81 -8.10 -6.61
CA VAL A 201 -16.29 -8.21 -7.98
C VAL A 201 -16.11 -9.65 -8.46
N THR A 202 -16.94 -10.08 -9.40
CA THR A 202 -16.80 -11.41 -9.99
C THR A 202 -15.55 -11.46 -10.88
N GLN A 203 -15.03 -12.67 -11.14
CA GLN A 203 -13.91 -12.83 -12.06
C GLN A 203 -14.25 -12.39 -13.48
N ASP A 204 -15.48 -12.64 -13.93
CA ASP A 204 -15.93 -12.28 -15.27
C ASP A 204 -16.00 -10.76 -15.44
N ASP A 205 -16.52 -10.04 -14.44
CA ASP A 205 -16.56 -8.57 -14.45
C ASP A 205 -15.15 -7.98 -14.44
N LEU A 206 -14.25 -8.54 -13.61
CA LEU A 206 -12.85 -8.13 -13.58
C LEU A 206 -12.17 -8.32 -14.94
N MET A 207 -12.35 -9.49 -15.56
CA MET A 207 -11.83 -9.79 -16.90
C MET A 207 -12.42 -8.86 -17.96
N HIS A 208 -13.72 -8.57 -17.87
CA HIS A 208 -14.38 -7.66 -18.80
C HIS A 208 -13.81 -6.25 -18.72
N VAL A 209 -13.65 -5.70 -17.52
CA VAL A 209 -13.06 -4.36 -17.32
C VAL A 209 -11.61 -4.32 -17.80
N PHE A 210 -10.80 -5.29 -17.38
CA PHE A 210 -9.38 -5.34 -17.75
C PHE A 210 -9.16 -5.66 -19.24
N SER A 211 -10.13 -6.26 -19.94
CA SER A 211 -10.04 -6.45 -21.40
C SER A 211 -9.92 -5.13 -22.17
N LYS A 212 -10.43 -4.03 -21.60
CA LYS A 212 -10.40 -2.68 -22.18
C LYS A 212 -9.14 -1.90 -21.83
N LEU A 213 -8.30 -2.43 -20.93
CA LEU A 213 -7.10 -1.75 -20.44
C LEU A 213 -5.85 -2.22 -21.20
N PRO A 214 -4.92 -1.31 -21.52
CA PRO A 214 -3.61 -1.68 -22.05
C PRO A 214 -2.88 -2.65 -21.09
N ARG A 215 -2.32 -3.73 -21.66
CA ARG A 215 -1.64 -4.81 -20.90
C ARG A 215 -0.31 -4.37 -20.28
N ASP A 216 0.25 -3.24 -20.70
CA ASP A 216 1.49 -2.66 -20.22
C ASP A 216 1.33 -1.77 -18.97
N LEU A 217 0.13 -1.71 -18.38
CA LEU A 217 -0.16 -0.95 -17.17
C LEU A 217 0.07 -1.75 -15.88
N ASN A 218 0.55 -1.04 -14.85
CA ASN A 218 0.65 -1.51 -13.47
C ASN A 218 -0.24 -0.67 -12.56
N PHE A 219 -0.96 -1.32 -11.64
CA PHE A 219 -1.86 -0.69 -10.67
C PHE A 219 -1.24 -0.77 -9.28
N ILE A 220 -0.58 0.31 -8.86
CA ILE A 220 0.10 0.39 -7.56
C ILE A 220 -0.27 1.72 -6.93
N ASP A 221 -0.96 1.69 -5.79
CA ASP A 221 -1.21 2.90 -5.01
C ASP A 221 0.08 3.37 -4.34
N HIS A 222 0.51 4.59 -4.63
CA HIS A 222 1.77 5.11 -4.16
C HIS A 222 1.73 6.61 -3.94
N THR A 223 2.53 7.09 -2.99
CA THR A 223 2.80 8.51 -2.79
C THR A 223 4.30 8.77 -2.73
N SER A 224 4.72 9.88 -3.33
CA SER A 224 6.10 10.34 -3.29
C SER A 224 6.40 11.18 -2.04
N ASN A 225 5.38 11.45 -1.22
CA ASN A 225 5.52 12.20 0.01
C ASN A 225 5.94 11.28 1.17
N ILE A 226 7.25 11.16 1.37
CA ILE A 226 7.84 10.19 2.30
C ILE A 226 8.07 10.74 3.72
N SER A 227 7.97 12.06 3.93
CA SER A 227 8.06 12.79 5.23
C SER A 227 8.84 12.05 6.35
N TRP A 228 8.22 11.89 7.53
CA TRP A 228 8.78 11.17 8.68
C TRP A 228 9.01 9.67 8.41
N LYS A 229 8.32 9.09 7.41
CA LYS A 229 8.48 7.67 7.03
C LYS A 229 9.88 7.39 6.48
N ALA A 230 10.56 8.39 5.92
CA ALA A 230 11.96 8.22 5.50
C ALA A 230 12.84 7.83 6.69
N PHE A 231 12.75 8.59 7.78
CA PHE A 231 13.54 8.33 8.99
C PHE A 231 13.09 7.04 9.71
N ALA A 232 11.79 6.76 9.72
CA ALA A 232 11.25 5.60 10.43
C ALA A 232 11.31 4.27 9.66
N ARG A 233 11.38 4.29 8.32
CA ARG A 233 11.25 3.08 7.49
C ARG A 233 12.33 2.91 6.43
N ALA A 234 12.94 3.99 5.93
CA ALA A 234 13.95 3.89 4.87
C ALA A 234 15.38 3.92 5.40
N MET A 235 15.66 4.74 6.42
CA MET A 235 16.98 4.88 7.02
C MET A 235 17.39 3.77 8.01
N PRO A 236 16.47 3.10 8.74
CA PRO A 236 16.87 2.00 9.61
C PRO A 236 17.43 0.81 8.83
N VAL A 237 18.36 0.09 9.47
CA VAL A 237 18.86 -1.20 8.98
C VAL A 237 18.28 -2.29 9.86
N ILE A 238 17.61 -3.26 9.22
CA ILE A 238 16.97 -4.39 9.89
C ILE A 238 17.60 -5.70 9.42
N ILE A 239 17.72 -6.64 10.33
CA ILE A 239 18.14 -8.01 10.07
C ILE A 239 16.93 -8.90 10.34
N ASP A 240 16.55 -9.70 9.36
CA ASP A 240 15.44 -10.64 9.45
C ASP A 240 15.96 -12.06 9.64
N PRO A 241 15.83 -12.64 10.84
CA PRO A 241 16.33 -13.99 11.12
C PRO A 241 15.70 -15.05 10.22
N ALA A 242 14.47 -14.82 9.76
CA ALA A 242 13.76 -15.78 8.90
C ALA A 242 14.41 -15.98 7.52
N LEU A 243 15.40 -15.15 7.15
CA LEU A 243 16.20 -15.36 5.95
C LEU A 243 17.24 -16.48 6.08
N TYR A 244 17.71 -16.79 7.28
CA TYR A 244 18.83 -17.74 7.50
C TYR A 244 18.60 -18.73 8.65
N MET A 245 17.60 -18.50 9.50
CA MET A 245 17.21 -19.42 10.57
C MET A 245 16.03 -20.31 10.15
N LYS A 246 15.88 -21.45 10.83
CA LYS A 246 14.76 -22.39 10.62
C LYS A 246 13.53 -22.06 11.48
N THR A 247 13.72 -21.27 12.53
CA THR A 247 12.68 -20.88 13.49
C THR A 247 12.39 -19.40 13.37
N LYS A 248 11.12 -19.02 13.56
CA LYS A 248 10.71 -17.62 13.53
C LYS A 248 11.34 -16.86 14.68
N GLY A 249 11.76 -15.64 14.41
CA GLY A 249 12.32 -14.72 15.38
C GLY A 249 11.93 -13.29 15.02
N ASP A 250 12.08 -12.40 16.01
CA ASP A 250 11.78 -10.98 15.82
C ASP A 250 12.81 -10.30 14.93
N LEU A 251 12.41 -9.16 14.34
CA LEU A 251 13.32 -8.32 13.58
C LEU A 251 14.36 -7.68 14.51
N PHE A 252 15.62 -7.84 14.15
CA PHE A 252 16.71 -7.15 14.84
C PHE A 252 16.96 -5.79 14.19
N TRP A 253 16.95 -4.76 15.02
CA TRP A 253 17.22 -3.39 14.60
C TRP A 253 18.67 -3.05 14.91
N VAL A 254 19.39 -2.59 13.90
CA VAL A 254 20.76 -2.10 14.06
C VAL A 254 20.69 -0.65 14.56
N PRO A 255 21.48 -0.27 15.59
CA PRO A 255 21.50 1.11 16.09
C PRO A 255 21.87 2.14 15.02
N GLU A 256 22.79 1.76 14.13
CA GLU A 256 23.26 2.58 13.02
C GLU A 256 22.21 2.71 11.91
N LYS A 257 22.09 3.92 11.39
CA LYS A 257 21.20 4.24 10.26
C LYS A 257 22.02 4.47 8.99
N ARG A 258 21.44 4.11 7.85
CA ARG A 258 21.99 4.43 6.54
C ARG A 258 21.42 5.75 6.00
N SER A 259 22.16 6.39 5.09
CA SER A 259 21.65 7.51 4.32
C SER A 259 20.57 7.05 3.32
N LEU A 260 19.72 7.99 2.90
CA LEU A 260 18.75 7.71 1.84
C LEU A 260 19.47 7.46 0.51
N PRO A 261 18.95 6.56 -0.35
CA PRO A 261 19.46 6.37 -1.70
C PRO A 261 19.35 7.67 -2.52
N THR A 262 20.39 7.99 -3.31
CA THR A 262 20.43 9.16 -4.20
C THR A 262 20.17 8.80 -5.66
N ALA A 263 20.31 7.53 -6.04
CA ALA A 263 20.16 7.06 -7.42
C ALA A 263 18.69 6.94 -7.88
N PHE A 264 17.73 6.93 -6.95
CA PHE A 264 16.31 6.76 -7.25
C PHE A 264 15.44 7.43 -6.19
N LYS A 265 14.20 7.77 -6.57
CA LYS A 265 13.20 8.33 -5.65
C LYS A 265 12.45 7.20 -4.94
N LEU A 266 12.26 7.35 -3.63
CA LEU A 266 11.42 6.45 -2.85
C LEU A 266 9.96 6.87 -2.92
N PHE A 267 9.10 5.89 -3.06
CA PHE A 267 7.66 6.04 -2.96
C PHE A 267 7.16 5.13 -1.84
N THR A 268 6.14 5.57 -1.10
CA THR A 268 5.47 4.74 -0.11
C THR A 268 4.16 4.25 -0.68
N VAL A 269 3.91 2.95 -0.56
CA VAL A 269 2.64 2.33 -0.93
C VAL A 269 1.66 2.40 0.24
N GLY A 270 0.39 2.65 -0.07
CA GLY A 270 -0.67 2.78 0.92
C GLY A 270 -1.06 1.42 1.52
N ARG A 271 -0.97 1.30 2.84
CA ARG A 271 -2.00 0.64 3.65
C ARG A 271 -2.62 1.78 4.46
N LEU A 272 -3.95 1.90 4.50
CA LEU A 272 -4.63 2.91 5.31
C LEU A 272 -4.19 2.75 6.79
N GLU A 273 -3.25 3.59 7.21
CA GLU A 273 -2.80 3.72 8.59
C GLU A 273 -3.11 5.15 9.01
N PHE A 274 -4.11 5.32 9.87
CA PHE A 274 -4.33 6.60 10.53
C PHE A 274 -3.15 6.84 11.48
N PRO A 275 -2.49 8.00 11.44
CA PRO A 275 -1.44 8.32 12.41
C PRO A 275 -2.03 8.32 13.83
N SER A 276 -1.39 7.60 14.75
CA SER A 276 -1.67 7.75 16.18
C SER A 276 -1.23 9.16 16.63
N PRO A 277 -2.05 9.90 17.39
CA PRO A 277 -1.72 11.23 17.91
C PRO A 277 -0.47 11.21 18.82
N ASP A 278 -0.01 10.06 19.30
CA ASP A 278 1.14 9.95 20.21
C ASP A 278 2.51 10.05 19.49
N SER A 279 2.52 10.10 18.15
CA SER A 279 3.78 10.15 17.38
C SER A 279 4.48 11.52 17.36
N GLU A 280 3.83 12.58 17.85
CA GLU A 280 4.45 13.91 18.01
C GLU A 280 5.16 14.10 19.36
N LEU A 281 4.91 13.25 20.36
CA LEU A 281 5.45 13.44 21.73
C LEU A 281 6.82 12.81 21.99
N LEU A 282 7.44 12.16 20.99
CA LEU A 282 8.80 11.61 21.09
C LEU A 282 9.85 12.46 20.34
N GLN A 283 9.54 13.72 20.04
CA GLN A 283 10.47 14.66 19.38
C GLN A 283 10.68 15.98 20.16
N SER A 284 10.58 15.94 21.49
CA SER A 284 11.13 17.00 22.35
C SER A 284 12.28 16.49 23.20
#